data_AF-A0A2H0N1Z3-F1
#
_entry.id   AF-A0A2H0N1Z3-F1
#
_cell.length_a   1.000
_cell.length_b   1.000
_cell.length_c   1.000
_cell.angle_alpha   90.00
_cell.angle_beta   90.00
_cell.angle_gamma   90.00
#
_symmetry.space_group_name_H-M   'P 1'
#
loop_
_entity.id
_entity.type
_entity.pdbx_description
1 polymer ?
#
loop_
_entity_poly.entity_id
_entity_poly.type
_entity_poly.pdbx_seq_one_letter_code
_entity_poly.pdbx_strand_id
1 'polypeptide(L)'
;MSSVFYSSTIKKLLTSASNIIDHLDAKLILAHVLKKPREFLIAHDDLSIGVFEYWLIRRLVQKRKNGVPLAYLTGKKEFYGLEFEVNTHTLIPRPDTELMVSLTLDSLQTSDYSQPITLIDVGTGSGCIPISIAKQTIDYGLQTHFYGSDISKKALRVAKKNAKKHEVNITFKQGNLLKPWLSSVICRPSTFIITANLPYLTDEQFTSEPSIQHEPKSALVAKKNGLALYEELLKQLKQIVTGYRLQVTCFFEIDPSQSSEMQTLIHTYLPTAGVNVYKDLAENDRVVYIAIPNKTPQ
;
A
#
# COMPACT_ATOMS: atom_id res chain seq x y z
N MET A 1 48.83 -19.67 -15.73
CA MET A 1 47.78 -18.66 -15.52
C MET A 1 46.72 -19.26 -14.61
N SER A 2 46.88 -19.07 -13.30
CA SER A 2 45.96 -19.61 -12.30
C SER A 2 44.83 -18.60 -12.11
N SER A 3 43.69 -18.82 -12.76
CA SER A 3 42.48 -18.03 -12.50
C SER A 3 41.96 -18.40 -11.10
N VAL A 4 42.38 -17.64 -10.08
CA VAL A 4 41.80 -17.71 -8.74
C VAL A 4 40.40 -17.12 -8.84
N PHE A 5 39.43 -17.94 -9.24
CA PHE A 5 38.03 -17.61 -9.03
C PHE A 5 37.79 -17.68 -7.52
N TYR A 6 37.65 -16.53 -6.87
CA TYR A 6 37.22 -16.44 -5.48
C TYR A 6 35.77 -16.93 -5.38
N SER A 7 35.56 -18.25 -5.37
CA SER A 7 34.28 -18.85 -5.03
C SER A 7 34.14 -18.84 -3.51
N SER A 8 33.32 -17.93 -2.97
CA SER A 8 32.90 -18.01 -1.58
C SER A 8 31.71 -18.95 -1.47
N THR A 9 31.64 -19.75 -0.41
CA THR A 9 30.47 -20.57 -0.13
C THR A 9 29.31 -19.71 0.38
N ILE A 10 28.07 -20.22 0.27
CA ILE A 10 26.87 -19.58 0.82
C ILE A 10 27.07 -19.26 2.30
N LYS A 11 27.57 -20.22 3.09
CA LYS A 11 27.87 -20.07 4.52
C LYS A 11 28.78 -18.90 4.80
N LYS A 12 29.94 -18.85 4.14
CA LYS A 12 30.95 -17.79 4.33
C LYS A 12 30.38 -16.41 4.00
N LEU A 13 29.58 -16.31 2.95
CA LEU A 13 28.95 -15.06 2.56
C LEU A 13 27.85 -14.63 3.50
N LEU A 14 27.03 -15.57 3.95
CA LEU A 14 25.99 -15.27 4.91
C LEU A 14 26.62 -14.75 6.20
N THR A 15 27.63 -15.43 6.74
CA THR A 15 28.39 -14.96 7.91
C THR A 15 28.99 -13.57 7.68
N SER A 16 29.64 -13.33 6.53
CA SER A 16 30.24 -12.03 6.22
C SER A 16 29.20 -10.91 6.12
N ALA A 17 28.03 -11.19 5.53
CA ALA A 17 26.95 -10.22 5.41
C ALA A 17 26.27 -9.95 6.76
N SER A 18 26.08 -10.98 7.59
CA SER A 18 25.48 -10.85 8.93
C SER A 18 26.36 -10.10 9.94
N ASN A 19 27.65 -9.92 9.65
CA ASN A 19 28.51 -9.03 10.41
C ASN A 19 28.29 -7.54 10.06
N ILE A 20 27.54 -7.23 9.00
CA ILE A 20 27.32 -5.88 8.49
C ILE A 20 25.87 -5.44 8.66
N ILE A 21 24.91 -6.37 8.49
CA ILE A 21 23.48 -6.14 8.56
C ILE A 21 22.81 -7.26 9.35
N ASP A 22 21.53 -7.09 9.69
CA ASP A 22 20.75 -8.12 10.36
C ASP A 22 20.80 -9.47 9.61
N HIS A 23 20.82 -10.56 10.38
CA HIS A 23 20.97 -11.91 9.83
C HIS A 23 19.80 -12.33 8.93
N LEU A 24 18.57 -11.90 9.25
CA LEU A 24 17.42 -12.16 8.38
C LEU A 24 17.53 -11.38 7.07
N ASP A 25 17.93 -10.10 7.12
CA ASP A 25 18.15 -9.28 5.93
C ASP A 25 19.24 -9.89 5.03
N ALA A 26 20.35 -10.35 5.62
CA ALA A 26 21.41 -11.05 4.89
C ALA A 26 20.86 -12.30 4.18
N LYS A 27 20.12 -13.17 4.89
CA LYS A 27 19.49 -14.36 4.29
C LYS A 27 18.55 -13.99 3.14
N LEU A 28 17.73 -12.95 3.30
CA LEU A 28 16.77 -12.52 2.28
C LEU A 28 17.46 -11.95 1.03
N ILE A 29 18.56 -11.19 1.21
CA ILE A 29 19.38 -10.70 0.09
C ILE A 29 20.02 -11.88 -0.67
N LEU A 30 20.62 -12.83 0.04
CA LEU A 30 21.24 -14.01 -0.59
C LEU A 30 20.19 -14.84 -1.35
N ALA A 31 19.07 -15.14 -0.72
CA ALA A 31 17.96 -15.87 -1.33
C ALA A 31 17.45 -15.18 -2.60
N HIS A 32 17.30 -13.86 -2.55
CA HIS A 32 16.90 -13.03 -3.69
C HIS A 32 17.89 -13.12 -4.85
N VAL A 33 19.18 -12.91 -4.60
CA VAL A 33 20.21 -12.93 -5.66
C VAL A 33 20.33 -14.30 -6.29
N LEU A 34 20.32 -15.36 -5.47
CA LEU A 34 20.43 -16.75 -5.95
C LEU A 34 19.13 -17.27 -6.58
N LYS A 35 18.02 -16.54 -6.44
CA LYS A 35 16.66 -16.98 -6.82
C LYS A 35 16.31 -18.33 -6.22
N LYS A 36 16.61 -18.49 -4.94
CA LYS A 36 16.37 -19.71 -4.15
C LYS A 36 15.58 -19.39 -2.89
N PRO A 37 14.77 -20.34 -2.38
CA PRO A 37 14.08 -20.16 -1.11
C PRO A 37 15.10 -20.15 0.05
N ARG A 38 14.71 -19.64 1.22
CA ARG A 38 15.64 -19.48 2.36
C ARG A 38 16.17 -20.81 2.86
N GLU A 39 15.33 -21.83 2.80
CA GLU A 39 15.59 -23.20 3.20
C GLU A 39 16.74 -23.80 2.37
N PHE A 40 16.86 -23.41 1.10
CA PHE A 40 17.96 -23.82 0.23
C PHE A 40 19.32 -23.35 0.77
N LEU A 41 19.39 -22.12 1.30
CA LEU A 41 20.64 -21.56 1.84
C LEU A 41 21.14 -22.33 3.05
N ILE A 42 20.24 -22.95 3.80
CA ILE A 42 20.55 -23.75 4.98
C ILE A 42 20.98 -25.16 4.55
N ALA A 43 20.21 -25.77 3.65
CA ALA A 43 20.45 -27.14 3.20
C ALA A 43 21.71 -27.30 2.33
N HIS A 44 22.21 -26.21 1.74
CA HIS A 44 23.33 -26.22 0.80
C HIS A 44 24.34 -25.12 1.13
N ASP A 45 24.66 -24.94 2.42
CA ASP A 45 25.51 -23.84 2.90
C ASP A 45 26.98 -23.92 2.41
N ASP A 46 27.40 -25.09 1.94
CA ASP A 46 28.71 -25.40 1.38
C ASP A 46 28.84 -25.06 -0.11
N LEU A 47 27.72 -24.84 -0.82
CA LEU A 47 27.75 -24.54 -2.26
C LEU A 47 28.50 -23.24 -2.54
N SER A 48 29.38 -23.32 -3.55
CA SER A 48 30.11 -22.19 -4.10
C SER A 48 29.20 -21.33 -4.97
N ILE A 49 29.30 -20.02 -4.82
CA ILE A 49 28.55 -19.08 -5.66
C ILE A 49 29.44 -18.45 -6.75
N GLY A 50 28.80 -18.05 -7.85
CA GLY A 50 29.46 -17.35 -8.94
C GLY A 50 29.93 -15.94 -8.57
N VAL A 51 30.88 -15.41 -9.35
CA VAL A 51 31.47 -14.09 -9.12
C VAL A 51 30.43 -12.97 -9.28
N PHE A 52 29.49 -13.13 -10.20
CA PHE A 52 28.44 -12.15 -10.44
C PHE A 52 27.50 -12.06 -9.23
N GLU A 53 27.02 -13.19 -8.73
CA GLU A 53 26.18 -13.28 -7.53
C GLU A 53 26.91 -12.73 -6.32
N TYR A 54 28.19 -13.06 -6.16
CA TYR A 54 29.05 -12.52 -5.10
C TYR A 54 29.07 -10.99 -5.10
N TRP A 55 29.35 -10.39 -6.25
CA TRP A 55 29.42 -8.94 -6.38
C TRP A 55 28.06 -8.28 -6.13
N LEU A 56 27.00 -8.87 -6.66
CA LEU A 56 25.63 -8.37 -6.47
C LEU A 56 25.21 -8.43 -4.99
N ILE A 57 25.46 -9.54 -4.29
CA ILE A 57 25.20 -9.69 -2.86
C ILE A 57 25.93 -8.59 -2.09
N ARG A 58 27.24 -8.42 -2.31
CA ARG A 58 28.03 -7.39 -1.61
C ARG A 58 27.49 -5.99 -1.85
N ARG A 59 27.08 -5.69 -3.09
CA ARG A 59 26.48 -4.40 -3.43
C ARG A 59 25.17 -4.18 -2.68
N LEU A 60 24.29 -5.18 -2.62
CA LEU A 60 23.00 -5.06 -1.92
C LEU A 60 23.19 -4.96 -0.40
N VAL A 61 24.12 -5.73 0.19
CA VAL A 61 24.48 -5.62 1.61
C VAL A 61 24.96 -4.21 1.94
N GLN A 62 25.82 -3.61 1.11
CA GLN A 62 26.30 -2.25 1.34
C GLN A 62 25.17 -1.20 1.24
N LYS A 63 24.25 -1.37 0.27
CA LYS A 63 23.05 -0.51 0.21
C LYS A 63 22.18 -0.66 1.44
N ARG A 64 21.98 -1.90 1.93
CA ARG A 64 21.20 -2.17 3.13
C ARG A 64 21.82 -1.54 4.38
N LYS A 65 23.14 -1.65 4.51
CA LYS A 65 23.93 -0.97 5.56
C LYS A 65 23.68 0.55 5.57
N ASN A 66 23.53 1.16 4.40
CA ASN A 66 23.27 2.58 4.24
C ASN A 66 21.76 2.94 4.38
N GLY A 67 20.95 2.05 4.94
CA GLY A 67 19.55 2.31 5.25
C GLY A 67 18.56 2.04 4.12
N VAL A 68 18.99 1.60 2.93
CA VAL A 68 18.04 1.29 1.84
C VAL A 68 17.11 0.15 2.28
N PRO A 69 15.77 0.31 2.19
CA PRO A 69 14.82 -0.72 2.59
C PRO A 69 15.02 -2.03 1.83
N LEU A 70 14.91 -3.16 2.53
CA LEU A 70 15.08 -4.48 1.93
C LEU A 70 14.13 -4.71 0.74
N ALA A 71 12.87 -4.26 0.85
CA ALA A 71 11.88 -4.42 -0.20
C ALA A 71 12.27 -3.71 -1.52
N TYR A 72 13.00 -2.60 -1.46
CA TYR A 72 13.54 -1.94 -2.65
C TYR A 72 14.79 -2.64 -3.20
N LEU A 73 15.55 -3.33 -2.36
CA LEU A 73 16.68 -4.14 -2.79
C LEU A 73 16.22 -5.41 -3.51
N THR A 74 15.15 -6.04 -3.02
CA THR A 74 14.56 -7.25 -3.60
C THR A 74 13.50 -6.94 -4.67
N GLY A 75 13.04 -5.68 -4.75
CA GLY A 75 11.98 -5.22 -5.64
C GLY A 75 10.59 -5.76 -5.30
N LYS A 76 10.41 -6.34 -4.11
CA LYS A 76 9.22 -7.12 -3.74
C LYS A 76 8.83 -6.91 -2.28
N LYS A 77 7.52 -6.93 -2.02
CA LYS A 77 6.94 -6.91 -0.67
C LYS A 77 5.69 -7.80 -0.64
N GLU A 78 5.60 -8.65 0.36
CA GLU A 78 4.36 -9.38 0.68
C GLU A 78 3.40 -8.45 1.43
N PHE A 79 2.11 -8.54 1.06
CA PHE A 79 1.00 -7.83 1.67
C PHE A 79 -0.27 -8.67 1.46
N TYR A 80 -1.01 -8.94 2.54
CA TYR A 80 -2.28 -9.69 2.51
C TYR A 80 -2.16 -11.06 1.80
N GLY A 81 -1.05 -11.77 2.02
CA GLY A 81 -0.75 -13.07 1.39
C GLY A 81 -0.37 -13.00 -0.10
N LEU A 82 -0.21 -11.81 -0.67
CA LEU A 82 0.16 -11.58 -2.06
C LEU A 82 1.53 -10.90 -2.17
N GLU A 83 2.33 -11.30 -3.16
CA GLU A 83 3.62 -10.66 -3.42
C GLU A 83 3.45 -9.50 -4.42
N PHE A 84 3.82 -8.28 -4.03
CA PHE A 84 3.78 -7.08 -4.88
C PHE A 84 5.17 -6.65 -5.31
N GLU A 85 5.31 -6.25 -6.57
CA GLU A 85 6.46 -5.46 -7.02
C GLU A 85 6.41 -4.08 -6.37
N VAL A 86 7.55 -3.62 -5.85
CA VAL A 86 7.71 -2.29 -5.26
C VAL A 86 9.04 -1.67 -5.69
N ASN A 87 9.10 -0.35 -5.71
CA ASN A 87 10.33 0.39 -5.95
C ASN A 87 10.28 1.77 -5.31
N THR A 88 11.33 2.58 -5.50
CA THR A 88 11.47 3.95 -4.97
C THR A 88 10.45 4.96 -5.52
N HIS A 89 9.38 4.51 -6.19
CA HIS A 89 8.27 5.34 -6.64
C HIS A 89 6.94 5.00 -5.96
N THR A 90 6.92 3.99 -5.09
CA THR A 90 5.74 3.52 -4.36
C THR A 90 6.06 3.41 -2.88
N LEU A 91 5.12 3.75 -2.00
CA LEU A 91 5.21 3.39 -0.58
C LEU A 91 5.34 1.86 -0.46
N ILE A 92 6.20 1.39 0.44
CA ILE A 92 6.28 -0.04 0.75
C ILE A 92 5.00 -0.41 1.54
N PRO A 93 4.18 -1.37 1.08
CA PRO A 93 2.99 -1.81 1.81
C PRO A 93 3.29 -2.15 3.27
N ARG A 94 2.49 -1.59 4.18
CA ARG A 94 2.65 -1.76 5.63
C ARG A 94 1.69 -2.83 6.15
N PRO A 95 2.06 -3.62 7.17
CA PRO A 95 1.15 -4.57 7.81
C PRO A 95 -0.11 -3.90 8.35
N ASP A 96 0.01 -2.71 8.94
CA ASP A 96 -1.14 -2.00 9.53
C ASP A 96 -2.22 -1.64 8.49
N THR A 97 -1.81 -1.45 7.22
CA THR A 97 -2.72 -1.21 6.09
C THR A 97 -3.59 -2.43 5.76
N GLU A 98 -3.21 -3.63 6.20
CA GLU A 98 -4.04 -4.84 6.02
C GLU A 98 -5.36 -4.76 6.79
N LEU A 99 -5.41 -4.00 7.90
CA LEU A 99 -6.67 -3.74 8.61
C LEU A 99 -7.70 -3.06 7.71
N MET A 100 -7.29 -2.08 6.90
CA MET A 100 -8.19 -1.40 5.96
C MET A 100 -8.76 -2.36 4.91
N VAL A 101 -7.95 -3.32 4.44
CA VAL A 101 -8.40 -4.37 3.52
C VAL A 101 -9.43 -5.27 4.20
N SER A 102 -9.14 -5.76 5.40
CA SER A 102 -10.07 -6.62 6.17
C SER A 102 -11.41 -5.94 6.42
N LEU A 103 -11.40 -4.69 6.93
CA LEU A 103 -12.63 -3.93 7.18
C LEU A 103 -13.44 -3.68 5.90
N THR A 104 -12.77 -3.48 4.76
CA THR A 104 -13.44 -3.34 3.47
C THR A 104 -14.11 -4.65 3.04
N LEU A 105 -13.43 -5.78 3.22
CA LEU A 105 -13.97 -7.12 2.91
C LEU A 105 -15.16 -7.46 3.81
N ASP A 106 -15.07 -7.16 5.10
CA ASP A 106 -16.17 -7.37 6.05
C ASP A 106 -17.41 -6.55 5.66
N SER A 107 -17.22 -5.28 5.28
CA SER A 107 -18.32 -4.45 4.77
C SER A 107 -18.93 -5.02 3.49
N LEU A 108 -18.11 -5.58 2.60
CA LEU A 108 -18.56 -6.19 1.35
C LEU A 108 -19.42 -7.45 1.57
N GLN A 109 -19.13 -8.23 2.62
CA GLN A 109 -19.88 -9.45 2.93
C GLN A 109 -21.15 -9.19 3.74
N THR A 110 -21.11 -8.21 4.65
CA THR A 110 -22.19 -7.99 5.64
C THR A 110 -23.30 -7.07 5.15
N SER A 111 -23.03 -6.28 4.11
CA SER A 111 -24.02 -5.34 3.58
C SER A 111 -24.80 -5.97 2.43
N ASP A 112 -26.11 -5.71 2.41
CA ASP A 112 -26.97 -6.12 1.30
C ASP A 112 -26.84 -5.12 0.13
N TYR A 113 -26.00 -5.45 -0.84
CA TYR A 113 -25.79 -4.63 -2.03
C TYR A 113 -26.77 -5.05 -3.13
N SER A 114 -27.85 -4.30 -3.28
CA SER A 114 -28.77 -4.41 -4.42
C SER A 114 -28.25 -3.75 -5.70
N GLN A 115 -27.14 -3.01 -5.62
CA GLN A 115 -26.54 -2.26 -6.72
C GLN A 115 -25.09 -2.72 -6.96
N PRO A 116 -24.56 -2.54 -8.19
CA PRO A 116 -23.14 -2.76 -8.45
C PRO A 116 -22.27 -1.90 -7.52
N ILE A 117 -21.10 -2.42 -7.17
CA ILE A 117 -20.15 -1.72 -6.30
C ILE A 117 -19.07 -1.06 -7.16
N THR A 118 -18.76 0.19 -6.84
CA THR A 118 -17.62 0.92 -7.38
C THR A 118 -16.61 1.12 -6.25
N LEU A 119 -15.49 0.40 -6.29
CA LEU A 119 -14.39 0.58 -5.34
C LEU A 119 -13.30 1.47 -5.96
N ILE A 120 -12.98 2.58 -5.29
CA ILE A 120 -11.93 3.51 -5.72
C ILE A 120 -10.87 3.62 -4.64
N ASP A 121 -9.65 3.22 -4.97
CA ASP A 121 -8.48 3.41 -4.12
C ASP A 121 -7.74 4.70 -4.45
N VAL A 122 -7.58 5.57 -3.46
CA VAL A 122 -7.02 6.91 -3.60
C VAL A 122 -5.60 6.95 -3.04
N GLY A 123 -4.63 7.32 -3.88
CA GLY A 123 -3.20 7.21 -3.53
C GLY A 123 -2.69 5.79 -3.68
N THR A 124 -3.08 5.09 -4.75
CA THR A 124 -2.97 3.63 -4.84
C THR A 124 -1.55 3.07 -4.78
N GLY A 125 -0.53 3.88 -5.09
CA GLY A 125 0.86 3.47 -4.96
C GLY A 125 1.19 2.22 -5.78
N SER A 126 1.51 1.13 -5.10
CA SER A 126 1.80 -0.19 -5.71
C SER A 126 0.54 -0.96 -6.15
N GLY A 127 -0.66 -0.45 -5.85
CA GLY A 127 -1.95 -1.10 -6.08
C GLY A 127 -2.32 -2.14 -5.03
N CYS A 128 -1.57 -2.26 -3.93
CA CYS A 128 -1.71 -3.40 -3.01
C CYS A 128 -3.09 -3.51 -2.37
N ILE A 129 -3.73 -2.39 -2.01
CA ILE A 129 -5.07 -2.37 -1.40
C ILE A 129 -6.14 -2.91 -2.37
N PRO A 130 -6.40 -2.28 -3.54
CA PRO A 130 -7.49 -2.69 -4.41
C PRO A 130 -7.23 -4.05 -5.08
N ILE A 131 -5.96 -4.42 -5.30
CA ILE A 131 -5.62 -5.76 -5.81
C ILE A 131 -5.94 -6.83 -4.77
N SER A 132 -5.59 -6.61 -3.50
CA SER A 132 -5.90 -7.57 -2.44
C SER A 132 -7.40 -7.74 -2.27
N ILE A 133 -8.16 -6.64 -2.26
CA ILE A 133 -9.62 -6.69 -2.18
C ILE A 133 -10.22 -7.41 -3.40
N ALA A 134 -9.76 -7.08 -4.61
CA ALA A 134 -10.23 -7.74 -5.84
C ALA A 134 -9.95 -9.24 -5.84
N LYS A 135 -8.80 -9.69 -5.34
CA LYS A 135 -8.46 -11.12 -5.24
C LYS A 135 -9.36 -11.87 -4.26
N GLN A 136 -9.70 -11.26 -3.14
CA GLN A 136 -10.50 -11.92 -2.09
C GLN A 136 -12.00 -11.91 -2.39
N THR A 137 -12.46 -11.04 -3.29
CA THR A 137 -13.88 -10.86 -3.60
C THR A 137 -14.35 -11.61 -4.86
N ILE A 138 -13.48 -12.38 -5.51
CA ILE A 138 -13.79 -13.13 -6.74
C ILE A 138 -15.02 -14.03 -6.55
N ASP A 139 -15.11 -14.69 -5.40
CA ASP A 139 -16.15 -15.68 -5.11
C ASP A 139 -17.35 -15.11 -4.35
N TYR A 140 -17.41 -13.79 -4.13
CA TYR A 140 -18.50 -13.17 -3.37
C TYR A 140 -19.80 -13.03 -4.20
N GLY A 141 -19.74 -13.28 -5.52
CA GLY A 141 -20.90 -13.12 -6.40
C GLY A 141 -21.35 -11.65 -6.61
N LEU A 142 -20.55 -10.69 -6.14
CA LEU A 142 -20.83 -9.26 -6.25
C LEU A 142 -20.34 -8.69 -7.58
N GLN A 143 -21.14 -7.82 -8.21
CA GLN A 143 -20.67 -7.05 -9.36
C GLN A 143 -19.86 -5.84 -8.89
N THR A 144 -18.53 -6.00 -8.84
CA THR A 144 -17.62 -4.95 -8.36
C THR A 144 -16.72 -4.42 -9.47
N HIS A 145 -16.65 -3.10 -9.59
CA HIS A 145 -15.72 -2.38 -10.46
C HIS A 145 -14.62 -1.75 -9.62
N PHE A 146 -13.36 -2.06 -9.95
CA PHE A 146 -12.19 -1.59 -9.23
C PHE A 146 -11.46 -0.47 -9.97
N TYR A 147 -11.15 0.59 -9.24
CA TYR A 147 -10.45 1.77 -9.72
C TYR A 147 -9.34 2.17 -8.76
N GLY A 148 -8.27 2.76 -9.30
CA GLY A 148 -7.15 3.27 -8.50
C GLY A 148 -6.58 4.56 -9.07
N SER A 149 -6.38 5.56 -8.21
CA SER A 149 -5.80 6.86 -8.61
C SER A 149 -4.53 7.16 -7.85
N ASP A 150 -3.58 7.80 -8.54
CA ASP A 150 -2.35 8.29 -7.95
C ASP A 150 -1.85 9.52 -8.73
N ILE A 151 -1.17 10.44 -8.05
CA ILE A 151 -0.55 11.59 -8.69
C ILE A 151 0.69 11.18 -9.52
N SER A 152 1.35 10.08 -9.12
CA SER A 152 2.58 9.57 -9.70
C SER A 152 2.31 8.60 -10.85
N LYS A 153 2.62 9.02 -12.09
CA LYS A 153 2.64 8.11 -13.25
C LYS A 153 3.55 6.89 -13.02
N LYS A 154 4.63 7.05 -12.23
CA LYS A 154 5.59 5.98 -11.97
C LYS A 154 5.01 4.94 -11.01
N ALA A 155 4.28 5.37 -9.97
CA ALA A 155 3.53 4.48 -9.08
C ALA A 155 2.47 3.68 -9.87
N LEU A 156 1.68 4.36 -10.71
CA LEU A 156 0.66 3.70 -11.53
C LEU A 156 1.22 2.65 -12.50
N ARG A 157 2.46 2.79 -12.96
CA ARG A 157 3.12 1.74 -13.75
C ARG A 157 3.39 0.48 -12.93
N VAL A 158 3.76 0.65 -11.65
CA VAL A 158 3.93 -0.46 -10.70
C VAL A 158 2.58 -1.10 -10.40
N ALA A 159 1.55 -0.29 -10.08
CA ALA A 159 0.19 -0.79 -9.84
C ALA A 159 -0.36 -1.62 -11.00
N LYS A 160 -0.18 -1.15 -12.25
CA LYS A 160 -0.59 -1.89 -13.45
C LYS A 160 0.16 -3.22 -13.62
N LYS A 161 1.45 -3.27 -13.30
CA LYS A 161 2.23 -4.51 -13.33
C LYS A 161 1.73 -5.50 -12.29
N ASN A 162 1.47 -5.03 -11.06
CA ASN A 162 0.93 -5.86 -9.99
C ASN A 162 -0.49 -6.37 -10.31
N ALA A 163 -1.37 -5.53 -10.87
CA ALA A 163 -2.70 -5.95 -11.28
C ALA A 163 -2.64 -7.03 -12.36
N LYS A 164 -1.73 -6.88 -13.35
CA LYS A 164 -1.47 -7.93 -14.35
C LYS A 164 -0.92 -9.21 -13.72
N LYS A 165 0.04 -9.09 -12.80
CA LYS A 165 0.67 -10.23 -12.11
C LYS A 165 -0.36 -11.06 -11.33
N HIS A 166 -1.33 -10.40 -10.71
CA HIS A 166 -2.37 -11.04 -9.90
C HIS A 166 -3.67 -11.29 -10.68
N GLU A 167 -3.67 -11.03 -12.00
CA GLU A 167 -4.80 -11.31 -12.89
C GLU A 167 -6.11 -10.64 -12.47
N VAL A 168 -6.02 -9.41 -11.95
CA VAL A 168 -7.19 -8.60 -11.56
C VAL A 168 -7.42 -7.43 -12.51
N ASN A 169 -8.68 -7.14 -12.82
CA ASN A 169 -9.05 -6.02 -13.68
C ASN A 169 -9.30 -4.76 -12.85
N ILE A 170 -8.36 -3.82 -12.91
CA ILE A 170 -8.44 -2.54 -12.20
C ILE A 170 -8.12 -1.41 -13.17
N THR A 171 -8.99 -0.40 -13.21
CA THR A 171 -8.76 0.79 -14.03
C THR A 171 -7.96 1.82 -13.24
N PHE A 172 -6.76 2.16 -13.72
CA PHE A 172 -5.90 3.15 -13.07
C PHE A 172 -5.84 4.47 -13.82
N LYS A 173 -6.07 5.59 -13.11
CA LYS A 173 -5.95 6.95 -13.66
C LYS A 173 -5.00 7.82 -12.86
N GLN A 174 -4.24 8.66 -13.57
CA GLN A 174 -3.43 9.68 -12.93
C GLN A 174 -4.28 10.90 -12.60
N GLY A 175 -4.10 11.43 -11.39
CA GLY A 175 -4.56 12.77 -11.04
C GLY A 175 -4.65 12.95 -9.53
N ASN A 176 -5.20 14.10 -9.12
CA ASN A 176 -5.29 14.43 -7.71
C ASN A 176 -6.54 13.81 -7.09
N LEU A 177 -6.34 12.89 -6.15
CA LEU A 177 -7.40 12.24 -5.37
C LEU A 177 -8.54 11.71 -6.26
N LEU A 178 -9.79 12.07 -6.00
CA LEU A 178 -10.96 11.64 -6.75
C LEU A 178 -11.22 12.43 -8.05
N LYS A 179 -10.49 13.53 -8.32
CA LYS A 179 -10.71 14.35 -9.52
C LYS A 179 -10.78 13.56 -10.83
N PRO A 180 -9.94 12.53 -11.08
CA PRO A 180 -10.02 11.72 -12.31
C PRO A 180 -11.35 10.99 -12.53
N TRP A 181 -12.14 10.83 -11.46
CA TRP A 181 -13.35 10.01 -11.44
C TRP A 181 -14.64 10.84 -11.42
N LEU A 182 -14.55 12.14 -11.06
CA LEU A 182 -15.69 13.06 -10.95
C LEU A 182 -16.55 13.16 -12.21
N SER A 183 -15.97 12.97 -13.40
CA SER A 183 -16.68 13.03 -14.68
C SER A 183 -16.87 11.68 -15.38
N SER A 184 -16.26 10.60 -14.86
CA SER A 184 -16.08 9.37 -15.64
C SER A 184 -16.61 8.09 -15.00
N VAL A 185 -16.90 8.11 -13.69
CA VAL A 185 -17.43 6.94 -12.96
C VAL A 185 -18.91 7.13 -12.59
N ILE A 186 -19.39 8.37 -12.59
CA ILE A 186 -20.70 8.72 -12.05
C ILE A 186 -21.81 8.65 -13.11
N CYS A 187 -21.90 7.52 -13.80
CA CYS A 187 -22.90 7.33 -14.86
C CYS A 187 -23.90 6.18 -14.60
N ARG A 188 -23.82 5.48 -13.46
CA ARG A 188 -24.78 4.44 -13.06
C ARG A 188 -25.03 4.43 -11.56
N PRO A 189 -26.23 4.04 -11.10
CA PRO A 189 -26.45 3.76 -9.69
C PRO A 189 -25.47 2.67 -9.25
N SER A 190 -24.62 3.00 -8.29
CA SER A 190 -23.69 2.07 -7.66
C SER A 190 -23.44 2.51 -6.23
N THR A 191 -23.12 1.55 -5.37
CA THR A 191 -22.60 1.87 -4.04
C THR A 191 -21.11 2.11 -4.16
N PHE A 192 -20.63 3.22 -3.61
CA PHE A 192 -19.23 3.60 -3.68
C PHE A 192 -18.50 3.17 -2.41
N ILE A 193 -17.36 2.50 -2.60
CA ILE A 193 -16.40 2.22 -1.54
C ILE A 193 -15.12 2.96 -1.86
N ILE A 194 -14.61 3.75 -0.93
CA ILE A 194 -13.40 4.54 -1.13
C ILE A 194 -12.38 4.14 -0.08
N THR A 195 -11.23 3.64 -0.53
CA THR A 195 -10.09 3.36 0.33
C THR A 195 -9.04 4.44 0.13
N ALA A 196 -8.36 4.84 1.20
CA ALA A 196 -7.23 5.76 1.08
C ALA A 196 -6.22 5.54 2.21
N ASN A 197 -4.97 5.29 1.82
CA ASN A 197 -3.81 5.46 2.68
C ASN A 197 -2.99 6.62 2.12
N LEU A 198 -3.32 7.84 2.57
CA LEU A 198 -2.67 9.06 2.10
C LEU A 198 -1.49 9.43 2.99
N PRO A 199 -0.51 10.18 2.45
CA PRO A 199 0.58 10.74 3.24
C PRO A 199 0.06 11.46 4.48
N TYR A 200 0.50 11.04 5.67
CA TYR A 200 0.02 11.57 6.96
C TYR A 200 1.14 12.10 7.88
N LEU A 201 2.42 11.96 7.51
CA LEU A 201 3.53 12.46 8.31
C LEU A 201 3.75 13.97 8.11
N THR A 202 4.33 14.62 9.12
CA THR A 202 4.90 15.96 8.99
C THR A 202 6.33 15.92 8.45
N ASP A 203 6.85 17.09 8.05
CA ASP A 203 8.25 17.24 7.64
C ASP A 203 9.23 16.90 8.78
N GLU A 204 8.88 17.23 10.02
CA GLU A 204 9.66 16.92 11.22
C GLU A 204 9.72 15.40 11.44
N GLN A 205 8.56 14.72 11.43
CA GLN A 205 8.47 13.26 11.61
C GLN A 205 9.25 12.50 10.53
N PHE A 206 9.19 12.95 9.27
CA PHE A 206 9.97 12.35 8.18
C PHE A 206 11.48 12.50 8.39
N THR A 207 11.91 13.66 8.90
CA THR A 207 13.33 13.93 9.12
C THR A 207 13.88 13.12 10.31
N SER A 208 13.06 12.87 11.34
CA SER A 208 13.45 12.13 12.53
C SER A 208 13.53 10.61 12.36
N GLU A 209 12.99 10.04 11.27
CA GLU A 209 12.90 8.59 11.07
C GLU A 209 13.76 8.13 9.87
N PRO A 210 15.01 7.68 10.09
CA PRO A 210 15.91 7.27 9.01
C PRO A 210 15.38 6.12 8.14
N SER A 211 14.52 5.25 8.69
CA SER A 211 14.05 4.06 7.98
C SER A 211 13.15 4.36 6.78
N ILE A 212 12.50 5.52 6.76
CA ILE A 212 11.55 5.94 5.71
C ILE A 212 12.14 6.97 4.74
N GLN A 213 13.36 7.47 4.98
CA GLN A 213 13.99 8.53 4.18
C GLN A 213 14.27 8.13 2.71
N HIS A 214 14.37 6.83 2.44
CA HIS A 214 14.57 6.29 1.08
C HIS A 214 13.26 6.10 0.31
N GLU A 215 12.11 6.30 0.96
CA GLU A 215 10.80 6.20 0.34
C GLU A 215 10.37 7.57 -0.23
N PRO A 216 9.44 7.61 -1.21
CA PRO A 216 9.02 8.88 -1.80
C PRO A 216 8.43 9.81 -0.73
N LYS A 217 9.07 10.96 -0.48
CA LYS A 217 8.56 11.97 0.47
C LYS A 217 7.10 12.37 0.19
N SER A 218 6.71 12.45 -1.09
CA SER A 218 5.33 12.75 -1.50
C SER A 218 4.32 11.67 -1.13
N ALA A 219 4.77 10.46 -0.80
CA ALA A 219 3.94 9.34 -0.33
C ALA A 219 3.88 9.29 1.21
N LEU A 220 4.61 10.16 1.91
CA LEU A 220 4.76 10.14 3.37
C LEU A 220 4.32 11.45 4.02
N VAL A 221 4.70 12.60 3.44
CA VAL A 221 4.51 13.91 4.06
C VAL A 221 3.32 14.66 3.48
N ALA A 222 2.47 15.20 4.36
CA ALA A 222 1.43 16.16 4.00
C ALA A 222 1.40 17.37 4.95
N LYS A 223 0.92 18.50 4.42
CA LYS A 223 0.73 19.73 5.20
C LYS A 223 -0.43 19.57 6.20
N LYS A 224 -0.60 20.57 7.08
CA LYS A 224 -1.67 20.61 8.10
C LYS A 224 -1.66 19.38 8.99
N ASN A 225 -0.52 19.12 9.62
CA ASN A 225 -0.34 17.96 10.50
C ASN A 225 -0.72 16.63 9.80
N GLY A 226 -0.41 16.49 8.50
CA GLY A 226 -0.75 15.32 7.70
C GLY A 226 -2.18 15.27 7.13
N LEU A 227 -3.08 16.18 7.50
CA LEU A 227 -4.50 16.11 7.11
C LEU A 227 -4.88 16.89 5.85
N ALA A 228 -3.96 17.64 5.22
CA ALA A 228 -4.30 18.48 4.06
C ALA A 228 -4.90 17.69 2.88
N LEU A 229 -4.41 16.47 2.62
CA LEU A 229 -4.93 15.63 1.54
C LEU A 229 -6.28 15.01 1.90
N TYR A 230 -6.49 14.63 3.17
CA TYR A 230 -7.79 14.20 3.66
C TYR A 230 -8.84 15.32 3.59
N GLU A 231 -8.47 16.57 3.92
CA GLU A 231 -9.35 17.72 3.75
C GLU A 231 -9.75 17.93 2.27
N GLU A 232 -8.80 17.84 1.33
CA GLU A 232 -9.11 17.94 -0.10
C GLU A 232 -9.98 16.77 -0.57
N LEU A 233 -9.74 15.56 -0.07
CA LEU A 233 -10.55 14.37 -0.38
C LEU A 233 -11.99 14.54 0.10
N LEU A 234 -12.19 15.02 1.34
CA LEU A 234 -13.50 15.27 1.91
C LEU A 234 -14.27 16.38 1.16
N LYS A 235 -13.57 17.40 0.65
CA LYS A 235 -14.18 18.41 -0.24
C LYS A 235 -14.69 17.79 -1.55
N GLN A 236 -13.90 16.91 -2.17
CA GLN A 236 -14.28 16.22 -3.40
C GLN A 236 -15.44 15.23 -3.14
N LEU A 237 -15.40 14.52 -2.01
CA LEU A 237 -16.48 13.64 -1.55
C LEU A 237 -17.80 14.39 -1.37
N LYS A 238 -17.76 15.55 -0.70
CA LYS A 238 -18.93 16.41 -0.52
C LYS A 238 -19.57 16.74 -1.87
N GLN A 239 -18.78 17.11 -2.88
CA GLN A 239 -19.28 17.42 -4.24
C GLN A 239 -19.98 16.20 -4.87
N ILE A 240 -19.38 15.01 -4.76
CA ILE A 240 -19.95 13.77 -5.29
C ILE A 240 -21.28 13.44 -4.61
N VAL A 241 -21.29 13.43 -3.27
CA VAL A 241 -22.48 13.05 -2.48
C VAL A 241 -23.63 14.01 -2.74
N THR A 242 -23.39 15.33 -2.78
CA THR A 242 -24.44 16.32 -3.03
C THR A 242 -24.94 16.30 -4.47
N GLY A 243 -24.06 16.03 -5.43
CA GLY A 243 -24.40 16.04 -6.85
C GLY A 243 -25.19 14.82 -7.30
N TYR A 244 -24.92 13.65 -6.71
CA TYR A 244 -25.33 12.38 -7.30
C TYR A 244 -26.12 11.43 -6.38
N ARG A 245 -26.38 11.81 -5.12
CA ARG A 245 -27.19 11.02 -4.17
C ARG A 245 -26.72 9.56 -4.07
N LEU A 246 -25.43 9.38 -3.81
CA LEU A 246 -24.81 8.07 -3.73
C LEU A 246 -24.70 7.60 -2.27
N GLN A 247 -24.87 6.31 -2.07
CA GLN A 247 -24.38 5.65 -0.85
C GLN A 247 -22.86 5.55 -0.98
N VAL A 248 -22.13 6.08 0.01
CA VAL A 248 -20.67 6.07 0.01
C VAL A 248 -20.18 5.56 1.36
N THR A 249 -19.30 4.58 1.31
CA THR A 249 -18.53 4.09 2.45
C THR A 249 -17.06 4.41 2.22
N CYS A 250 -16.37 4.95 3.22
CA CYS A 250 -14.94 5.22 3.14
C CYS A 250 -14.18 4.49 4.25
N PHE A 251 -12.97 4.05 3.93
CA PHE A 251 -11.98 3.55 4.88
C PHE A 251 -10.68 4.31 4.67
N PHE A 252 -10.27 5.08 5.68
CA PHE A 252 -9.08 5.94 5.61
C PHE A 252 -8.07 5.55 6.67
N GLU A 253 -6.85 5.24 6.27
CA GLU A 253 -5.75 4.99 7.21
C GLU A 253 -5.21 6.32 7.76
N ILE A 254 -5.04 6.42 9.07
CA ILE A 254 -4.54 7.63 9.74
C ILE A 254 -3.36 7.32 10.65
N ASP A 255 -2.62 8.38 11.00
CA ASP A 255 -1.79 8.34 12.19
C ASP A 255 -2.68 8.40 13.46
N PRO A 256 -2.37 7.66 14.54
CA PRO A 256 -3.19 7.67 15.74
C PRO A 256 -3.40 9.06 16.34
N SER A 257 -2.41 9.96 16.21
CA SER A 257 -2.51 11.34 16.71
C SER A 257 -3.54 12.18 15.96
N GLN A 258 -3.97 11.77 14.77
CA GLN A 258 -4.90 12.51 13.91
C GLN A 258 -6.37 12.18 14.18
N SER A 259 -6.68 11.17 15.01
CA SER A 259 -8.02 10.61 15.17
C SER A 259 -9.10 11.66 15.48
N SER A 260 -8.86 12.51 16.48
CA SER A 260 -9.83 13.55 16.90
C SER A 260 -10.00 14.66 15.85
N GLU A 261 -8.89 15.12 15.26
CA GLU A 261 -8.92 16.17 14.25
C GLU A 261 -9.58 15.68 12.94
N MET A 262 -9.32 14.43 12.55
CA MET A 262 -9.94 13.79 11.39
C MET A 262 -11.46 13.67 11.56
N GLN A 263 -11.95 13.25 12.73
CA GLN A 263 -13.39 13.22 13.01
C GLN A 263 -14.04 14.61 12.89
N THR A 264 -13.41 15.64 13.47
CA THR A 264 -13.87 17.04 13.36
C THR A 264 -13.93 17.49 11.90
N LEU A 265 -12.88 17.16 11.12
CA LEU A 265 -12.78 17.49 9.71
C LEU A 265 -13.87 16.79 8.89
N ILE A 266 -14.14 15.52 9.16
CA ILE A 266 -15.22 14.75 8.51
C ILE A 266 -16.56 15.43 8.75
N HIS A 267 -16.93 15.74 9.99
CA HIS A 267 -18.21 16.40 10.29
C HIS A 267 -18.32 17.81 9.71
N THR A 268 -17.20 18.51 9.52
CA THR A 268 -17.19 19.83 8.85
C THR A 268 -17.63 19.73 7.39
N TYR A 269 -17.19 18.70 6.66
CA TYR A 269 -17.52 18.54 5.22
C TYR A 269 -18.73 17.64 4.98
N LEU A 270 -18.98 16.68 5.86
CA LEU A 270 -20.00 15.65 5.78
C LEU A 270 -20.77 15.53 7.12
N PRO A 271 -21.59 16.53 7.51
CA PRO A 271 -22.20 16.60 8.84
C PRO A 271 -23.07 15.41 9.24
N THR A 272 -23.67 14.72 8.27
CA THR A 272 -24.58 13.58 8.51
C THR A 272 -23.89 12.22 8.39
N ALA A 273 -22.56 12.18 8.24
CA ALA A 273 -21.83 10.92 8.11
C ALA A 273 -21.76 10.20 9.48
N GLY A 274 -21.98 8.89 9.46
CA GLY A 274 -21.59 8.02 10.57
C GLY A 274 -20.08 7.83 10.54
N VAL A 275 -19.42 7.95 11.69
CA VAL A 275 -17.95 7.83 11.80
C VAL A 275 -17.63 6.81 12.89
N ASN A 276 -16.70 5.90 12.60
CA ASN A 276 -16.12 5.00 13.58
C ASN A 276 -14.60 4.93 13.38
N VAL A 277 -13.85 4.72 14.47
CA VAL A 277 -12.39 4.56 14.41
C VAL A 277 -12.03 3.17 14.88
N TYR A 278 -11.33 2.43 14.02
CA TYR A 278 -10.85 1.09 14.28
C TYR A 278 -9.38 1.13 14.64
N LYS A 279 -9.01 0.26 15.57
CA LYS A 279 -7.64 0.12 16.07
C LYS A 279 -6.89 -0.99 15.35
N ASP A 280 -5.58 -0.82 15.22
CA ASP A 280 -4.68 -1.89 14.81
C ASP A 280 -4.45 -2.92 15.93
N LEU A 281 -3.70 -3.98 15.61
CA LEU A 281 -3.36 -5.05 16.57
C LEU A 281 -2.52 -4.55 17.76
N ALA A 282 -1.93 -3.35 17.66
CA ALA A 282 -1.20 -2.68 18.72
C ALA A 282 -2.08 -1.69 19.49
N GLU A 283 -3.41 -1.76 19.34
CA GLU A 283 -4.42 -0.94 20.03
C GLU A 283 -4.37 0.56 19.72
N ASN A 284 -3.73 0.95 18.60
CA ASN A 284 -3.67 2.32 18.14
C ASN A 284 -4.74 2.61 17.10
N ASP A 285 -5.36 3.80 17.17
CA ASP A 285 -6.29 4.28 16.16
C ASP A 285 -5.63 4.26 14.78
N ARG A 286 -6.21 3.53 13.83
CA ARG A 286 -5.58 3.27 12.54
C ARG A 286 -6.48 3.52 11.34
N VAL A 287 -7.74 3.09 11.39
CA VAL A 287 -8.66 3.22 10.25
C VAL A 287 -9.90 3.98 10.66
N VAL A 288 -10.16 5.10 10.00
CA VAL A 288 -11.43 5.84 10.11
C VAL A 288 -12.40 5.30 9.07
N TYR A 289 -13.51 4.77 9.55
CA TYR A 289 -14.66 4.38 8.76
C TYR A 289 -15.64 5.54 8.67
N ILE A 290 -16.16 5.80 7.46
CA ILE A 290 -17.16 6.83 7.20
C ILE A 290 -18.31 6.22 6.41
N ALA A 291 -19.52 6.31 6.95
CA ALA A 291 -20.75 5.90 6.28
C ALA A 291 -21.58 7.12 5.89
N ILE A 292 -21.86 7.24 4.60
CA ILE A 292 -22.72 8.29 4.05
C ILE A 292 -23.95 7.60 3.44
N PRO A 293 -25.10 7.60 4.13
CA PRO A 293 -26.29 6.95 3.62
C PRO A 293 -26.82 7.69 2.39
N ASN A 294 -27.50 6.95 1.52
CA ASN A 294 -28.25 7.57 0.44
C ASN A 294 -29.38 8.42 1.07
N LYS A 295 -29.49 9.70 0.71
CA LYS A 295 -30.61 10.52 1.17
C LYS A 295 -31.89 10.06 0.47
N THR A 296 -32.73 9.29 1.15
CA THR A 296 -34.14 9.14 0.77
C THR A 296 -34.81 10.52 0.75
N PRO A 297 -35.71 10.79 -0.21
CA PRO A 297 -36.45 12.04 -0.23
C PRO A 297 -37.29 12.17 1.04
N GLN A 298 -37.23 13.34 1.68
CA GLN A 298 -38.37 13.85 2.44
C GLN A 298 -39.45 14.30 1.45
#